data_AF-A0A3R7IL84-F1
#
_entry.id   AF-A0A3R7IL84-F1
#
_cell.length_a   1.000
_cell.length_b   1.000
_cell.length_c   1.000
_cell.angle_alpha   90.00
_cell.angle_beta   90.00
_cell.angle_gamma   90.00
#
_symmetry.space_group_name_H-M   'P 1'
#
loop_
_entity.id
_entity.type
_entity.pdbx_description
1 polymer ?
#
loop_
_entity_poly.entity_id
_entity_poly.type
_entity_poly.pdbx_seq_one_letter_code
_entity_poly.pdbx_strand_id
1 'polypeptide(L)'
;MAAEYDPDLLFADLVDMLGRDHLVLLDLLVSNETRMLEYFMRYLRYLSARWDHSKIKLQAGERLESVLSMLIRLRLEIDRLVAAGLFPYNAKPLTRRLLAIEQLYEGVDA
;
A
#
# COMPACT_ATOMS: atom_id res chain seq x y z
N MET A 1 -2.44 28.49 8.34
CA MET A 1 -2.38 27.27 9.17
C MET A 1 -2.33 26.10 8.20
N ALA A 2 -1.18 25.41 8.08
CA ALA A 2 -1.15 24.18 7.31
C ALA A 2 -1.99 23.16 8.09
N ALA A 3 -3.05 22.62 7.49
CA ALA A 3 -3.68 21.44 8.04
C ALA A 3 -2.59 20.36 8.14
N GLU A 4 -2.35 19.86 9.35
CA GLU A 4 -1.42 18.76 9.55
C GLU A 4 -2.10 17.51 8.98
N TYR A 5 -1.78 17.18 7.73
CA TYR A 5 -2.35 16.04 7.06
C TYR A 5 -1.72 14.76 7.59
N ASP A 6 -2.57 13.83 8.04
CA ASP A 6 -2.13 12.53 8.50
C ASP A 6 -1.87 11.58 7.31
N PRO A 7 -0.66 11.03 7.15
CA PRO A 7 -0.35 10.18 6.00
C PRO A 7 -1.19 8.89 5.93
N ASP A 8 -1.55 8.31 7.07
CA ASP A 8 -2.31 7.06 7.14
C ASP A 8 -3.76 7.31 6.72
N LEU A 9 -4.37 8.38 7.24
CA LEU A 9 -5.73 8.77 6.87
C LEU A 9 -5.82 9.21 5.41
N LEU A 10 -4.84 9.98 4.91
CA LEU A 10 -4.81 10.37 3.49
C LEU A 10 -4.71 9.15 2.56
N PHE A 11 -3.89 8.17 2.90
CA PHE A 11 -3.81 6.95 2.10
C PHE A 11 -5.10 6.12 2.20
N ALA A 12 -5.71 6.05 3.38
CA ALA A 12 -7.01 5.38 3.55
C ALA A 12 -8.13 6.07 2.76
N ASP A 13 -8.10 7.40 2.63
CA ASP A 13 -9.04 8.16 1.80
C ASP A 13 -8.80 7.90 0.31
N LEU A 14 -7.54 7.79 -0.11
CA LEU A 14 -7.20 7.35 -1.47
C LEU A 14 -7.76 5.93 -1.73
N VAL A 15 -7.56 4.99 -0.81
CA VAL A 15 -8.06 3.61 -0.94
C VAL A 15 -9.59 3.58 -1.14
N ASP A 16 -10.32 4.40 -0.39
CA ASP A 16 -11.78 4.51 -0.55
C ASP A 16 -12.16 5.23 -1.85
N MET A 17 -11.42 6.26 -2.25
CA MET A 17 -11.64 6.96 -3.53
C MET A 17 -11.43 6.03 -4.73
N LEU A 18 -10.50 5.07 -4.64
CA LEU A 18 -10.27 4.04 -5.65
C LEU A 18 -11.29 2.89 -5.58
N GLY A 19 -12.34 2.98 -4.76
CA GLY A 19 -13.36 1.94 -4.62
C GLY A 19 -12.83 0.64 -4.02
N ARG A 20 -11.68 0.70 -3.33
CA ARG A 20 -10.96 -0.47 -2.77
C ARG A 20 -10.51 -1.49 -3.83
N ASP A 21 -10.37 -1.04 -5.09
CA ASP A 21 -9.89 -1.86 -6.18
C ASP A 21 -8.37 -1.72 -6.39
N HIS A 22 -7.65 -2.79 -6.09
CA HIS A 22 -6.20 -2.91 -6.30
C HIS A 22 -5.78 -2.83 -7.77
N LEU A 23 -6.67 -3.12 -8.74
CA LEU A 23 -6.34 -3.03 -10.16
C LEU A 23 -6.19 -1.57 -10.60
N VAL A 24 -7.01 -0.67 -10.06
CA VAL A 24 -6.87 0.78 -10.33
C VAL A 24 -5.56 1.31 -9.74
N LEU A 25 -5.21 0.88 -8.52
CA LEU A 25 -3.93 1.24 -7.93
C LEU A 25 -2.74 0.67 -8.73
N LEU A 26 -2.86 -0.56 -9.22
CA LEU A 26 -1.88 -1.17 -10.10
C LEU A 26 -1.71 -0.35 -11.40
N ASP A 27 -2.79 0.04 -12.05
CA ASP A 27 -2.78 0.86 -13.27
C ASP A 27 -2.04 2.18 -13.04
N LEU A 28 -2.28 2.83 -11.89
CA LEU A 28 -1.55 4.03 -11.50
C LEU A 28 -0.04 3.77 -11.30
N LEU A 29 0.34 2.62 -10.75
CA LEU A 29 1.74 2.25 -10.50
C LEU A 29 2.51 1.90 -11.78
N VAL A 30 1.85 1.31 -12.77
CA VAL A 30 2.45 1.00 -14.07
C VAL A 30 2.44 2.18 -15.03
N SER A 31 1.56 3.16 -14.81
CA SER A 31 1.51 4.36 -15.63
C SER A 31 2.70 5.29 -15.39
N ASN A 32 3.47 5.55 -16.45
CA ASN A 32 4.60 6.48 -16.45
C ASN A 32 4.17 7.96 -16.37
N GLU A 33 2.87 8.25 -16.48
CA GLU A 33 2.34 9.62 -16.41
C GLU A 33 2.17 10.08 -14.96
N THR A 34 2.19 9.16 -14.00
CA THR A 34 1.97 9.46 -12.59
C THR A 34 3.27 9.35 -11.79
N ARG A 35 3.34 10.09 -10.67
CA ARG A 35 4.37 9.89 -9.64
C ARG A 35 3.90 8.88 -8.59
N MET A 36 2.93 8.04 -8.91
CA MET A 36 2.26 7.18 -7.94
C MET A 36 3.24 6.18 -7.32
N LEU A 37 4.14 5.59 -8.12
CA LEU A 37 5.16 4.69 -7.59
C LEU A 37 6.06 5.37 -6.53
N GLU A 38 6.44 6.63 -6.76
CA GLU A 38 7.26 7.38 -5.81
C GLU A 38 6.49 7.67 -4.52
N TYR A 39 5.25 8.18 -4.64
CA TYR A 39 4.37 8.42 -3.50
C TYR A 39 4.15 7.13 -2.70
N PHE A 40 3.82 6.04 -3.38
CA PHE A 40 3.51 4.76 -2.77
C PHE A 40 4.73 4.20 -2.06
N MET A 41 5.91 4.22 -2.68
CA MET A 41 7.16 3.78 -2.03
C MET A 41 7.53 4.62 -0.79
N ARG A 42 7.17 5.91 -0.77
CA ARG A 42 7.34 6.76 0.43
C ARG A 42 6.33 6.37 1.51
N TYR A 43 5.07 6.13 1.15
CA TYR A 43 4.04 5.69 2.08
C TYR A 43 4.35 4.32 2.69
N LEU A 44 4.69 3.32 1.89
CA LEU A 44 5.06 1.99 2.41
C LEU A 44 6.24 2.06 3.39
N ARG A 45 7.22 2.93 3.12
CA ARG A 45 8.35 3.16 4.04
C ARG A 45 7.89 3.81 5.34
N TYR A 46 7.01 4.81 5.27
CA TYR A 46 6.42 5.45 6.44
C TYR A 46 5.65 4.44 7.30
N LEU A 47 4.75 3.69 6.66
CA LEU A 47 3.88 2.71 7.30
C LEU A 47 4.68 1.64 8.02
N SER A 48 5.69 1.04 7.37
CA SER A 48 6.55 0.04 8.03
C SER A 48 7.38 0.63 9.17
N ALA A 49 7.91 1.85 9.02
CA ALA A 49 8.78 2.46 10.04
C ALA A 49 8.00 2.91 11.29
N ARG A 50 6.69 3.11 11.17
CA ARG A 50 5.82 3.61 12.25
C ARG A 50 4.61 2.70 12.44
N TRP A 51 4.82 1.39 12.30
CA TRP A 51 3.76 0.40 12.20
C TRP A 51 2.74 0.51 13.33
N ASP A 52 3.17 0.45 14.59
CA ASP A 52 2.24 0.45 15.74
C ASP A 52 1.36 1.69 15.78
N HIS A 53 1.93 2.86 15.49
CA HIS A 53 1.22 4.13 15.46
C HIS A 53 0.22 4.21 14.30
N SER A 54 0.66 3.79 13.12
CA SER A 54 -0.15 3.79 11.89
C SER A 54 -1.31 2.80 12.03
N LYS A 55 -1.03 1.63 12.62
CA LYS A 55 -2.02 0.60 12.93
C LYS A 55 -3.12 1.15 13.84
N ILE A 56 -2.75 1.75 14.99
CA ILE A 56 -3.74 2.32 15.93
C ILE A 56 -4.63 3.35 15.22
N LYS A 57 -4.05 4.23 14.41
CA LYS A 57 -4.80 5.25 13.66
C LYS A 57 -5.78 4.63 12.66
N LEU A 58 -5.32 3.70 11.84
CA LEU A 58 -6.15 3.02 10.85
C LEU A 58 -7.24 2.16 11.52
N GLN A 59 -6.98 1.58 12.69
CA GLN A 59 -7.98 0.86 13.47
C GLN A 59 -9.04 1.79 14.06
N ALA A 60 -8.63 2.94 14.61
CA ALA A 60 -9.55 3.94 15.13
C ALA A 60 -10.50 4.48 14.05
N GLY A 61 -10.07 4.50 12.79
CA GLY A 61 -10.90 4.85 11.65
C GLY A 61 -11.66 3.69 10.99
N GLU A 62 -11.55 2.46 11.50
CA GLU A 62 -12.08 1.24 10.85
C GLU A 62 -11.58 1.02 9.40
N ARG A 63 -10.39 1.52 9.08
CA ARG A 63 -9.78 1.45 7.74
C ARG A 63 -8.65 0.45 7.63
N LEU A 64 -8.13 -0.09 8.74
CA LEU A 64 -6.98 -1.01 8.74
C LEU A 64 -7.19 -2.18 7.78
N GLU A 65 -8.30 -2.91 7.91
CA GLU A 65 -8.58 -4.09 7.09
C GLU A 65 -8.65 -3.74 5.61
N SER A 66 -9.32 -2.64 5.24
CA SER A 66 -9.41 -2.19 3.84
C SER A 66 -8.06 -1.82 3.24
N VAL A 67 -7.22 -1.10 3.99
CA VAL A 67 -5.89 -0.68 3.56
C VAL A 67 -4.99 -1.91 3.38
N LEU A 68 -4.93 -2.80 4.38
CA LEU A 68 -4.06 -3.97 4.32
C LEU A 68 -4.54 -4.96 3.26
N SER A 69 -5.85 -5.17 3.11
CA SER A 69 -6.41 -5.99 2.03
C SER A 69 -6.05 -5.45 0.64
N MET A 70 -6.09 -4.13 0.46
CA MET A 70 -5.66 -3.47 -0.79
C MET A 70 -4.18 -3.78 -1.06
N LEU A 71 -3.30 -3.58 -0.07
CA LEU A 71 -1.86 -3.79 -0.21
C LEU A 71 -1.50 -5.25 -0.52
N ILE A 72 -2.16 -6.21 0.15
CA ILE A 72 -1.93 -7.65 -0.05
C ILE A 72 -2.39 -8.07 -1.44
N ARG A 73 -3.62 -7.71 -1.85
CA ARG A 73 -4.14 -8.03 -3.20
C ARG A 73 -3.27 -7.43 -4.29
N LEU A 74 -2.84 -6.17 -4.12
CA LEU A 74 -1.91 -5.53 -5.03
C LEU A 74 -0.59 -6.32 -5.13
N ARG A 75 -0.01 -6.75 -3.99
CA ARG A 75 1.22 -7.55 -4.00
C ARG A 75 1.05 -8.84 -4.80
N LEU A 76 -0.03 -9.59 -4.55
CA LEU A 76 -0.31 -10.85 -5.24
C LEU A 76 -0.45 -10.65 -6.75
N GLU A 77 -1.12 -9.58 -7.17
CA GLU A 77 -1.28 -9.27 -8.59
C GLU A 77 0.05 -8.85 -9.25
N ILE A 78 0.86 -8.05 -8.56
CA ILE A 78 2.22 -7.71 -9.02
C ILE A 78 3.07 -8.99 -9.14
N ASP A 79 3.05 -9.86 -8.14
CA ASP A 79 3.80 -11.13 -8.15
C ASP A 79 3.36 -12.02 -9.33
N ARG A 80 2.04 -12.08 -9.62
CA ARG A 80 1.48 -12.79 -10.80
C ARG A 80 2.03 -12.23 -12.11
N LEU A 81 2.03 -10.90 -12.27
CA LEU A 81 2.53 -10.24 -13.48
C LEU A 81 4.04 -10.39 -13.65
N VAL A 82 4.81 -10.33 -12.55
CA VAL A 82 6.25 -10.55 -12.55
C VAL A 82 6.57 -11.99 -12.96
N ALA A 83 5.86 -12.98 -12.41
CA ALA A 83 6.03 -14.38 -12.77
C ALA A 83 5.70 -14.65 -14.26
N ALA A 84 4.75 -13.90 -14.81
CA ALA A 84 4.40 -13.95 -16.23
C ALA A 84 5.34 -13.13 -17.14
N GLY A 85 6.31 -12.38 -16.60
CA GLY A 85 7.18 -11.50 -17.38
C GLY A 85 6.47 -10.27 -17.97
N LEU A 86 5.31 -9.89 -17.43
CA LEU A 86 4.45 -8.82 -17.95
C LEU A 86 4.58 -7.50 -17.18
N PHE A 87 5.32 -7.49 -16.07
CA PHE A 87 5.44 -6.29 -15.25
C PHE A 87 6.50 -5.32 -15.82
N PRO A 88 6.19 -4.02 -15.97
CA PRO A 88 6.97 -3.10 -16.82
C PRO A 88 8.31 -2.64 -16.24
N TYR A 89 8.62 -2.97 -14.98
CA TYR A 89 9.88 -2.63 -14.33
C TYR A 89 10.27 -3.67 -13.28
N ASN A 90 11.44 -3.51 -12.66
CA ASN A 90 11.86 -4.40 -11.57
C ASN A 90 11.02 -4.14 -10.30
N ALA A 91 9.96 -4.92 -10.11
CA ALA A 91 9.05 -4.80 -8.97
C ALA A 91 9.64 -5.28 -7.64
N LYS A 92 10.79 -5.96 -7.63
CA LYS A 92 11.34 -6.63 -6.45
C LYS A 92 11.48 -5.72 -5.21
N PRO A 93 11.90 -4.45 -5.31
CA PRO A 93 11.93 -3.56 -4.16
C PRO A 93 10.53 -3.23 -3.60
N LEU A 94 9.53 -3.15 -4.49
CA LEU A 94 8.14 -2.87 -4.13
C LEU A 94 7.50 -4.08 -3.44
N THR A 95 7.58 -5.27 -4.06
CA THR A 95 6.98 -6.49 -3.51
C THR A 95 7.59 -6.88 -2.17
N ARG A 96 8.90 -6.68 -1.97
CA ARG A 96 9.57 -6.86 -0.67
C ARG A 96 8.99 -5.97 0.43
N ARG A 97 8.64 -4.72 0.11
CA ARG A 97 8.06 -3.78 1.10
C ARG A 97 6.63 -4.16 1.43
N LEU A 98 5.83 -4.52 0.43
CA LEU A 98 4.47 -5.00 0.64
C LEU A 98 4.45 -6.26 1.51
N LEU A 99 5.33 -7.23 1.22
CA LEU A 99 5.47 -8.45 2.01
C LEU A 99 5.87 -8.15 3.47
N ALA A 100 6.80 -7.21 3.68
CA ALA A 100 7.19 -6.83 5.04
C ALA A 100 6.01 -6.23 5.84
N ILE A 101 5.13 -5.47 5.20
CA ILE A 101 3.92 -4.91 5.84
C ILE A 101 2.92 -6.01 6.15
N GLU A 102 2.72 -6.95 5.23
CA GLU A 102 1.87 -8.13 5.46
C GLU A 102 2.36 -8.95 6.65
N GLN A 103 3.66 -9.19 6.76
CA GLN A 103 4.26 -9.88 7.93
C GLN A 103 4.07 -9.11 9.24
N LEU A 104 4.15 -7.77 9.21
CA LEU A 104 3.84 -6.94 10.39
C LEU A 104 2.36 -7.03 10.80
N TYR A 105 1.47 -7.26 9.83
CA TYR A 105 0.05 -7.44 10.06
C TYR A 105 -0.31 -8.84 10.56
N GLU A 106 0.29 -9.88 9.99
CA GLU A 106 0.10 -11.29 10.37
C GLU A 106 0.78 -11.65 11.70
N GLY A 107 1.89 -10.98 12.05
CA GLY A 107 2.62 -11.17 13.32
C GLY A 107 1.83 -10.78 14.58
N VAL A 108 0.53 -10.54 14.46
CA VAL A 108 -0.43 -10.28 15.52
C VAL A 108 -1.06 -11.57 16.07
N ASP A 109 -0.89 -12.71 15.38
CA ASP A 109 -1.48 -14.01 15.74
C ASP A 109 -0.47 -15.06 16.29
N ALA A 110 0.68 -14.64 16.83
CA ALA A 110 1.68 -15.54 17.46
C ALA A 110 1.78 -15.37 18.98
#